data_AF-A0A2V9NZV6-F1
#
_entry.id   AF-A0A2V9NZV6-F1
#
_cell.length_a   1.000
_cell.length_b   1.000
_cell.length_c   1.000
_cell.angle_alpha   90.00
_cell.angle_beta   90.00
_cell.angle_gamma   90.00
#
_symmetry.space_group_name_H-M   'P 1'
#
loop_
_entity.id
_entity.type
_entity.pdbx_description
1 polymer ?
#
loop_
_entity_poly.entity_id
_entity_poly.type
_entity_poly.pdbx_seq_one_letter_code
_entity_poly.pdbx_strand_id
1 'polypeptide(L)'
;MVRSQDSLAGLGTLPLKGRIGIAGNQLPAQLDVRDRTFRVGGGKPAVVDEVRNMFQEGRIESIDLNFSLGYIPGRAYLALLRIAYLAIFRKLGYPYIFSPAAGVVREIISRSEHPPADLGNLIAELKNIFPVPRDPLQLVSLGDIGAIVVVITLLADSKRYYAVPMPDPGISADKVLETLRNAITVLLASRPN
;
A
#
# COMPACT_ATOMS: atom_id res chain seq x y z
N MET A 1 -10.76 -13.80 8.66
CA MET A 1 -10.84 -12.51 9.36
C MET A 1 -9.50 -11.81 9.19
N VAL A 2 -9.39 -10.89 8.21
CA VAL A 2 -8.16 -10.11 8.02
C VAL A 2 -8.07 -9.15 9.20
N ARG A 3 -7.08 -9.35 10.07
CA ARG A 3 -6.88 -8.49 11.23
C ARG A 3 -6.35 -7.15 10.73
N SER A 4 -7.02 -6.08 11.13
CA SER A 4 -6.65 -4.67 10.95
C SER A 4 -5.26 -4.28 11.53
N GLN A 5 -4.45 -5.26 11.97
CA GLN A 5 -3.13 -5.03 12.54
C GLN A 5 -2.06 -4.75 11.45
N ASP A 6 -2.27 -5.17 10.20
CA ASP A 6 -1.24 -5.00 9.16
C ASP A 6 -1.38 -3.69 8.35
N SER A 7 -2.56 -3.04 8.37
CA SER A 7 -2.76 -1.72 7.74
C SER A 7 -2.50 -0.55 8.70
N LEU A 8 -2.33 -0.84 10.00
CA LEU A 8 -2.12 0.13 11.08
C LEU A 8 -0.74 -0.01 11.75
N ALA A 9 0.28 -0.49 11.04
CA ALA A 9 1.67 -0.25 11.42
C ALA A 9 2.10 1.24 11.24
N GLY A 10 1.14 2.17 11.17
CA GLY A 10 1.31 3.61 11.36
C GLY A 10 1.09 4.07 12.80
N LEU A 11 0.73 3.16 13.72
CA LEU A 11 0.62 3.40 15.16
C LEU A 11 1.28 2.25 15.94
N GLY A 12 2.51 1.89 15.56
CA GLY A 12 3.31 0.99 16.37
C GLY A 12 3.70 1.71 17.66
N THR A 13 3.67 1.01 18.79
CA THR A 13 4.52 1.28 19.98
C THR A 13 6.02 1.15 19.67
N LEU A 14 6.39 1.19 18.40
CA LEU A 14 7.71 1.00 17.86
C LEU A 14 8.17 2.37 17.36
N PRO A 15 9.35 2.84 17.79
CA PRO A 15 9.83 4.15 17.38
C PRO A 15 9.98 4.20 15.86
N LEU A 16 9.67 5.36 15.27
CA LEU A 16 9.91 5.67 13.86
C LEU A 16 11.39 5.43 13.57
N LYS A 17 11.68 4.44 12.73
CA LYS A 17 13.06 4.12 12.34
C LYS A 17 13.46 4.99 11.16
N GLY A 18 14.64 5.57 11.24
CA GLY A 18 15.16 6.47 10.22
C GLY A 18 16.67 6.43 10.18
N ARG A 19 17.22 7.28 9.31
CA ARG A 19 18.64 7.58 9.22
C ARG A 19 18.84 9.08 9.31
N ILE A 20 19.88 9.48 10.03
CA ILE A 20 20.34 10.86 10.09
C ILE A 20 21.59 10.95 9.23
N GLY A 21 21.58 11.84 8.24
CA GLY A 21 22.78 12.28 7.53
C GLY A 21 23.44 13.42 8.30
N ILE A 22 24.70 13.24 8.71
CA ILE A 22 25.52 14.28 9.35
C ILE A 22 26.85 14.31 8.61
N ALA A 23 27.14 15.41 7.91
CA ALA A 23 28.40 15.59 7.16
C ALA A 23 28.75 14.40 6.23
N GLY A 24 27.74 13.83 5.56
CA GLY A 24 27.90 12.67 4.66
C GLY A 24 27.82 11.29 5.33
N ASN A 25 27.82 11.22 6.68
CA ASN A 25 27.72 9.97 7.44
C ASN A 25 26.26 9.66 7.80
N GLN A 26 25.85 8.38 7.68
CA GLN A 26 24.50 7.93 8.02
C GLN A 26 24.45 7.17 9.34
N LEU A 27 23.70 7.71 10.31
CA LEU A 27 23.44 7.07 11.60
C LEU A 27 22.00 6.56 11.69
N PRO A 28 21.76 5.34 12.20
CA PRO A 28 20.40 4.88 12.44
C PRO A 28 19.77 5.72 13.56
N ALA A 29 18.51 6.11 13.40
CA ALA A 29 17.77 6.87 14.38
C ALA A 29 16.39 6.29 14.63
N GLN A 30 15.90 6.56 15.84
CA GLN A 30 14.63 6.13 16.36
C GLN A 30 13.94 7.34 16.97
N LEU A 31 12.80 7.73 16.44
CA LEU A 31 11.96 8.79 17.00
C LEU A 31 10.75 8.15 17.66
N ASP A 32 10.67 8.25 18.98
CA ASP A 32 9.46 7.90 19.72
C ASP A 32 8.60 9.14 19.88
N VAL A 33 7.48 9.17 19.15
CA VAL A 33 6.55 10.32 19.13
C VAL A 33 5.77 10.43 20.45
N ARG A 34 5.57 9.33 21.17
CA ARG A 34 4.81 9.29 22.42
C ARG A 34 5.61 9.85 23.58
N ASP A 35 6.86 9.41 23.69
CA ASP A 35 7.78 9.87 24.73
C ASP A 35 8.51 11.16 24.33
N ARG A 36 8.28 11.65 23.09
CA ARG A 36 9.03 12.76 22.47
C ARG A 36 10.54 12.55 22.56
N THR A 37 10.98 11.29 22.56
CA THR A 37 12.39 10.95 22.68
C THR A 37 12.99 10.69 21.31
N PHE A 38 14.15 11.29 21.10
CA PHE A 38 14.98 11.06 19.93
C PHE A 38 16.18 10.22 20.35
N ARG A 39 16.30 9.01 19.78
CA ARG A 39 17.40 8.09 20.06
C ARG A 39 18.18 7.85 18.79
N VAL A 40 19.43 8.27 18.77
CA VAL A 40 20.36 7.84 17.74
C VAL A 40 20.85 6.44 18.13
N GLY A 41 20.53 5.45 17.32
CA GLY A 41 21.05 4.10 17.50
C GLY A 41 22.57 4.11 17.32
N GLY A 42 23.27 3.27 18.08
CA GLY A 42 24.72 3.12 17.91
C GLY A 42 25.08 2.80 16.45
N GLY A 43 26.00 3.57 15.89
CA GLY A 43 26.67 3.28 14.61
C GLY A 43 28.01 2.57 14.84
N LYS A 44 28.80 2.40 13.78
CA LYS A 44 30.21 2.00 13.95
C LYS A 44 30.91 3.02 14.87
N PRO A 45 31.70 2.59 15.88
CA PRO A 45 32.31 3.50 16.86
C PRO A 45 33.05 4.68 16.21
N ALA A 46 33.84 4.40 15.17
CA ALA A 46 34.56 5.42 14.42
C ALA A 46 33.66 6.54 13.84
N VAL A 47 32.46 6.19 13.36
CA VAL A 47 31.50 7.16 12.79
C VAL A 47 30.81 7.95 13.89
N VAL A 48 30.55 7.33 15.04
CA VAL A 48 29.95 8.01 16.20
C VAL A 48 30.93 9.01 16.81
N ASP A 49 32.21 8.64 16.90
CA ASP A 49 33.27 9.52 17.42
C ASP A 49 33.55 10.68 16.47
N GLU A 50 33.59 10.43 15.16
CA GLU A 50 33.74 11.47 14.13
C GLU A 50 32.58 12.47 14.19
N VAL A 51 31.33 11.98 14.25
CA VAL A 51 30.15 12.83 14.40
C VAL A 51 30.16 13.62 15.71
N ARG A 52 30.58 12.99 16.83
CA ARG A 52 30.72 13.67 18.13
C ARG A 52 31.74 14.81 18.07
N ASN A 53 32.89 14.58 17.45
CA ASN A 53 33.93 15.60 17.29
C ASN A 53 33.44 16.76 16.42
N MET A 54 32.75 16.47 15.30
CA MET A 54 32.17 17.51 14.44
C MET A 54 31.11 18.37 15.16
N PHE A 55 30.33 17.78 16.08
CA PHE A 55 29.40 18.52 16.94
C PHE A 55 30.13 19.44 17.92
N GLN A 56 31.19 18.95 18.57
CA GLN A 56 31.97 19.74 19.53
C GLN A 56 32.71 20.90 18.85
N GLU A 57 33.13 20.70 17.61
CA GLU A 57 33.85 21.70 16.81
C GLU A 57 32.94 22.67 16.05
N GLY A 58 31.61 22.49 16.13
CA GLY A 58 30.64 23.38 15.49
C GLY A 58 30.63 23.33 13.95
N ARG A 59 31.15 22.25 13.35
CA ARG A 59 31.29 22.09 11.88
C ARG A 59 30.05 21.52 11.18
N ILE A 60 28.93 21.39 11.88
CA ILE A 60 27.71 20.79 11.34
C ILE A 60 26.83 21.92 10.80
N GLU A 61 26.84 22.08 9.48
CA GLU A 61 26.03 23.09 8.78
C GLU A 61 24.58 22.63 8.57
N SER A 62 24.35 21.32 8.43
CA SER A 62 23.01 20.75 8.25
C SER A 62 22.89 19.33 8.82
N ILE A 63 21.67 18.98 9.23
CA ILE A 63 21.29 17.64 9.70
C ILE A 63 20.13 17.17 8.82
N ASP A 64 20.38 16.13 8.01
CA ASP A 64 19.37 15.56 7.13
C ASP A 64 18.64 14.41 7.84
N LEU A 65 17.34 14.58 8.09
CA LEU A 65 16.53 13.60 8.79
C LEU A 65 15.65 12.82 7.80
N ASN A 66 15.99 11.55 7.57
CA ASN A 66 15.19 10.65 6.74
C ASN A 66 14.51 9.59 7.62
N PHE A 67 13.24 9.81 7.95
CA PHE A 67 12.43 8.81 8.65
C PHE A 67 11.56 8.03 7.66
N SER A 68 11.54 6.71 7.79
CA SER A 68 10.55 5.89 7.10
C SER A 68 9.58 5.31 8.12
N LEU A 69 8.30 5.65 7.96
CA LEU A 69 7.23 4.82 8.49
C LEU A 69 7.41 3.46 7.80
N GLY A 70 7.55 2.35 8.54
CA GLY A 70 7.71 1.00 7.97
C GLY A 70 6.52 0.50 7.11
N TYR A 71 5.65 1.41 6.67
CA TYR A 71 4.66 1.24 5.64
C TYR A 71 5.35 0.85 4.33
N ILE A 72 5.11 -0.38 3.89
CA ILE A 72 5.42 -0.82 2.53
C ILE A 72 4.10 -0.69 1.77
N PRO A 73 3.88 0.37 0.96
CA PRO A 73 2.64 0.57 0.22
C PRO A 73 2.18 -0.68 -0.54
N GLY A 74 3.14 -1.43 -1.09
CA GLY A 74 2.88 -2.69 -1.80
C GLY A 74 2.15 -3.74 -0.96
N ARG A 75 2.37 -3.82 0.37
CA ARG A 75 1.67 -4.78 1.23
C ARG A 75 0.21 -4.39 1.47
N ALA A 76 -0.07 -3.09 1.61
CA ALA A 76 -1.44 -2.59 1.73
C ALA A 76 -2.23 -2.80 0.44
N TYR A 77 -1.62 -2.52 -0.71
CA TYR A 77 -2.22 -2.80 -2.02
C TYR A 77 -2.46 -4.30 -2.24
N LEU A 78 -1.53 -5.16 -1.81
CA LEU A 78 -1.74 -6.60 -1.87
C LEU A 78 -2.90 -7.06 -0.98
N ALA A 79 -3.07 -6.46 0.20
CA ALA A 79 -4.19 -6.76 1.08
C ALA A 79 -5.53 -6.35 0.44
N LEU A 80 -5.60 -5.17 -0.18
CA LEU A 80 -6.77 -4.71 -0.94
C LEU A 80 -7.11 -5.66 -2.10
N LEU A 81 -6.09 -6.11 -2.86
CA LEU A 81 -6.27 -7.09 -3.93
C LEU A 81 -6.82 -8.42 -3.41
N ARG A 82 -6.33 -8.91 -2.27
CA ARG A 82 -6.83 -10.12 -1.61
C ARG A 82 -8.28 -9.98 -1.17
N ILE A 83 -8.64 -8.83 -0.60
CA ILE A 83 -10.03 -8.54 -0.19
C ILE A 83 -10.94 -8.57 -1.42
N ALA A 84 -10.54 -7.90 -2.51
CA ALA A 84 -11.30 -7.88 -3.76
C ALA A 84 -11.47 -9.28 -4.36
N TYR A 85 -10.38 -10.06 -4.43
CA TYR A 85 -10.40 -11.45 -4.88
C TYR A 85 -11.39 -12.31 -4.10
N LEU A 86 -11.35 -12.23 -2.77
CA LEU A 86 -12.28 -12.97 -1.90
C LEU A 86 -13.72 -12.49 -2.04
N ALA A 87 -13.93 -11.18 -2.25
CA ALA A 87 -15.26 -10.62 -2.49
C ALA A 87 -15.88 -11.15 -3.78
N ILE A 88 -15.10 -11.26 -4.86
CA ILE A 88 -15.57 -11.86 -6.12
C ILE A 88 -15.78 -13.36 -5.96
N PHE A 89 -14.86 -14.07 -5.31
CA PHE A 89 -15.06 -15.49 -5.03
C PHE A 89 -16.35 -15.73 -4.24
N ARG A 90 -16.67 -14.88 -3.26
CA ARG A 90 -17.95 -14.98 -2.53
C ARG A 90 -19.18 -14.81 -3.44
N LYS A 91 -19.09 -13.98 -4.49
CA LYS A 91 -20.20 -13.74 -5.43
C LYS A 91 -20.32 -14.80 -6.52
N LEU A 92 -19.19 -15.22 -7.10
CA LEU A 92 -19.13 -16.06 -8.29
C LEU A 92 -18.74 -17.52 -8.01
N GLY A 93 -18.20 -17.82 -6.83
CA GLY A 93 -17.85 -19.16 -6.39
C GLY A 93 -16.73 -19.83 -7.19
N TYR A 94 -16.82 -21.16 -7.31
CA TYR A 94 -15.85 -21.99 -8.01
C TYR A 94 -15.63 -21.66 -9.50
N PRO A 95 -16.65 -21.23 -10.28
CA PRO A 95 -16.42 -20.76 -11.64
C PRO A 95 -15.34 -19.67 -11.74
N TYR A 96 -15.30 -18.76 -10.76
CA TYR A 96 -14.25 -17.75 -10.71
C TYR A 96 -12.91 -18.34 -10.30
N ILE A 97 -12.85 -19.17 -9.26
CA ILE A 97 -11.57 -19.73 -8.79
C ILE A 97 -10.88 -20.57 -9.89
N PHE A 98 -11.62 -21.29 -10.71
CA PHE A 98 -11.03 -22.10 -11.78
C PHE A 98 -10.80 -21.35 -13.08
N SER A 99 -11.20 -20.06 -13.16
CA SER A 99 -10.95 -19.26 -14.36
C SER A 99 -9.45 -18.98 -14.56
N PRO A 100 -8.96 -19.01 -15.81
CA PRO A 100 -7.60 -18.57 -16.14
C PRO A 100 -7.34 -17.12 -15.71
N ALA A 101 -8.36 -16.26 -15.83
CA ALA A 101 -8.31 -14.87 -15.41
C ALA A 101 -7.98 -14.70 -13.92
N ALA A 102 -8.69 -15.43 -13.05
CA ALA A 102 -8.41 -15.42 -11.62
C ALA A 102 -7.05 -16.05 -11.27
N GLY A 103 -6.53 -16.94 -12.12
CA GLY A 103 -5.19 -17.52 -12.02
C GLY A 103 -4.09 -16.45 -12.02
N VAL A 104 -4.18 -15.47 -12.93
CA VAL A 104 -3.24 -14.34 -13.00
C VAL A 104 -3.27 -13.52 -11.70
N VAL A 105 -4.46 -13.23 -11.19
CA VAL A 105 -4.60 -12.48 -9.93
C VAL A 105 -4.04 -13.26 -8.74
N ARG A 106 -4.26 -14.58 -8.69
CA ARG A 106 -3.67 -15.44 -7.65
C ARG A 106 -2.14 -15.42 -7.69
N GLU A 107 -1.54 -15.43 -8.87
CA GLU A 107 -0.09 -15.36 -9.03
C GLU A 107 0.48 -14.05 -8.48
N ILE A 108 -0.21 -12.92 -8.70
CA ILE A 108 0.16 -11.63 -8.09
C ILE A 108 0.04 -11.72 -6.56
N ILE A 109 -1.06 -12.29 -6.07
CA ILE A 109 -1.33 -12.45 -4.62
C ILE A 109 -0.29 -13.34 -3.92
N SER A 110 0.27 -14.34 -4.63
CA SER A 110 1.27 -15.26 -4.08
C SER A 110 2.66 -14.63 -3.89
N ARG A 111 2.95 -13.49 -4.53
CA ARG A 111 4.24 -12.78 -4.38
C ARG A 111 4.31 -11.92 -3.12
N SER A 112 3.84 -12.45 -1.99
CA SER A 112 3.49 -11.67 -0.80
C SER A 112 4.63 -10.94 -0.10
N GLU A 113 5.84 -11.47 -0.21
CA GLU A 113 7.03 -10.88 0.40
C GLU A 113 7.63 -9.75 -0.45
N HIS A 114 7.40 -9.81 -1.77
CA HIS A 114 7.93 -8.90 -2.77
C HIS A 114 6.81 -8.49 -3.75
N PRO A 115 5.83 -7.69 -3.29
CA PRO A 115 4.74 -7.26 -4.17
C PRO A 115 5.31 -6.51 -5.38
N PRO A 116 4.74 -6.67 -6.58
CA PRO A 116 5.17 -5.93 -7.75
C PRO A 116 5.14 -4.42 -7.48
N ALA A 117 6.19 -3.70 -7.89
CA ALA A 117 6.29 -2.26 -7.70
C ALA A 117 5.08 -1.51 -8.31
N ASP A 118 4.58 -2.01 -9.44
CA ASP A 118 3.47 -1.42 -10.19
C ASP A 118 2.09 -1.83 -9.68
N LEU A 119 1.99 -2.56 -8.57
CA LEU A 119 0.71 -3.01 -8.02
C LEU A 119 -0.20 -1.83 -7.67
N GLY A 120 0.39 -0.69 -7.27
CA GLY A 120 -0.35 0.55 -7.02
C GLY A 120 -1.08 1.09 -8.26
N ASN A 121 -0.63 0.72 -9.48
CA ASN A 121 -1.28 1.14 -10.73
C ASN A 121 -2.55 0.33 -11.02
N LEU A 122 -2.78 -0.76 -10.30
CA LEU A 122 -3.97 -1.61 -10.44
C LEU A 122 -5.02 -1.31 -9.36
N ILE A 123 -4.79 -0.31 -8.50
CA ILE A 123 -5.69 0.05 -7.40
C ILE A 123 -5.85 1.55 -7.37
N ALA A 124 -7.09 2.03 -7.31
CA ALA A 124 -7.37 3.45 -7.22
C ALA A 124 -7.95 3.82 -5.85
N GLU A 125 -7.40 4.84 -5.21
CA GLU A 125 -8.09 5.51 -4.11
C GLU A 125 -9.15 6.46 -4.68
N LEU A 126 -10.39 6.32 -4.21
CA LEU A 126 -11.53 7.12 -4.62
C LEU A 126 -11.73 8.26 -3.62
N LYS A 127 -11.54 9.49 -4.09
CA LYS A 127 -11.81 10.72 -3.34
C LYS A 127 -13.12 11.32 -3.84
N ASN A 128 -13.88 11.97 -2.96
CA ASN A 128 -15.16 12.63 -3.29
C ASN A 128 -16.16 11.70 -4.02
N ILE A 129 -16.23 10.43 -3.60
CA ILE A 129 -17.08 9.44 -4.26
C ILE A 129 -18.57 9.78 -4.13
N PHE A 130 -19.29 9.72 -5.25
CA PHE A 130 -20.75 9.82 -5.32
C PHE A 130 -21.31 8.77 -6.30
N PRO A 131 -22.36 8.02 -5.93
CA PRO A 131 -22.94 7.94 -4.59
C PRO A 131 -21.97 7.29 -3.59
N VAL A 132 -22.09 7.65 -2.31
CA VAL A 132 -21.29 7.04 -1.26
C VAL A 132 -21.67 5.57 -1.10
N PRO A 133 -20.70 4.63 -1.07
CA PRO A 133 -20.97 3.21 -0.85
C PRO A 133 -21.72 2.98 0.46
N ARG A 134 -22.81 2.20 0.37
CA ARG A 134 -23.65 1.84 1.53
C ARG A 134 -23.05 0.68 2.32
N ASP A 135 -22.44 -0.26 1.62
CA ASP A 135 -21.82 -1.45 2.19
C ASP A 135 -20.29 -1.35 2.23
N PRO A 136 -19.61 -2.04 3.17
CA PRO A 136 -18.16 -2.06 3.22
C PRO A 136 -17.49 -2.61 1.95
N LEU A 137 -18.21 -3.48 1.24
CA LEU A 137 -17.78 -4.06 -0.03
C LEU A 137 -18.93 -3.95 -1.03
N GLN A 138 -18.70 -3.24 -2.13
CA GLN A 138 -19.67 -3.07 -3.21
C GLN A 138 -19.04 -3.52 -4.53
N LEU A 139 -19.77 -4.30 -5.33
CA LEU A 139 -19.29 -4.81 -6.61
C LEU A 139 -20.02 -4.08 -7.75
N VAL A 140 -19.26 -3.48 -8.65
CA VAL A 140 -19.74 -2.77 -9.83
C VAL A 140 -19.18 -3.44 -11.07
N SER A 141 -20.04 -3.90 -11.98
CA SER A 141 -19.58 -4.52 -13.23
C SER A 141 -19.32 -3.43 -14.28
N LEU A 142 -18.17 -3.51 -14.93
CA LEU A 142 -17.81 -2.76 -16.13
C LEU A 142 -17.87 -3.72 -17.32
N GLY A 143 -19.10 -4.10 -17.70
CA GLY A 143 -19.36 -5.16 -18.69
C GLY A 143 -18.66 -4.95 -20.03
N ASP A 144 -18.53 -3.72 -20.50
CA ASP A 144 -17.88 -3.40 -21.79
C ASP A 144 -16.37 -3.64 -21.78
N ILE A 145 -15.74 -3.65 -20.60
CA ILE A 145 -14.29 -3.81 -20.41
C ILE A 145 -13.97 -5.23 -19.91
N GLY A 146 -14.98 -5.98 -19.48
CA GLY A 146 -14.82 -7.32 -18.90
C GLY A 146 -14.12 -7.30 -17.54
N ALA A 147 -14.45 -6.30 -16.73
CA ALA A 147 -13.92 -6.16 -15.37
C ALA A 147 -15.05 -5.93 -14.35
N ILE A 148 -14.86 -6.45 -13.15
CA ILE A 148 -15.69 -6.15 -11.98
C ILE A 148 -14.86 -5.32 -11.02
N VAL A 149 -15.34 -4.13 -10.69
CA VAL A 149 -14.72 -3.24 -9.70
C VAL A 149 -15.27 -3.57 -8.33
N VAL A 150 -14.37 -3.92 -7.42
CA VAL A 150 -14.70 -4.03 -5.99
C VAL A 150 -14.36 -2.70 -5.33
N VAL A 151 -15.39 -1.99 -4.88
CA VAL A 151 -15.27 -0.80 -4.05
C VAL A 151 -15.20 -1.23 -2.60
N ILE A 152 -14.07 -0.96 -1.96
CA ILE A 152 -13.76 -1.33 -0.58
C ILE A 152 -13.79 -0.06 0.26
N THR A 153 -14.63 -0.05 1.27
CA THR A 153 -14.63 0.99 2.31
C THR A 153 -13.74 0.52 3.46
N LEU A 154 -12.64 1.24 3.70
CA LEU A 154 -11.81 1.05 4.88
C LEU A 154 -12.21 2.07 5.96
N LEU A 155 -12.57 1.53 7.13
CA LEU A 155 -12.83 2.29 8.34
C LEU A 155 -11.58 2.24 9.21
N ALA A 156 -10.79 3.30 9.17
CA ALA A 156 -9.73 3.59 10.13
C ALA A 156 -10.12 4.89 10.86
N ASP A 157 -9.16 5.79 11.11
CA ASP A 157 -9.45 7.13 11.68
C ASP A 157 -10.22 8.03 10.70
N SER A 158 -10.08 7.74 9.40
CA SER A 158 -10.85 8.35 8.32
C SER A 158 -11.44 7.26 7.44
N LYS A 159 -12.65 7.52 6.91
CA LYS A 159 -13.29 6.62 5.95
C LYS A 159 -12.63 6.80 4.59
N ARG A 160 -12.01 5.75 4.08
CA ARG A 160 -11.35 5.75 2.76
C ARG A 160 -12.02 4.74 1.84
N TYR A 161 -12.03 5.05 0.56
CA TYR A 161 -12.64 4.21 -0.47
C TYR A 161 -11.58 3.81 -1.47
N TYR A 162 -11.48 2.51 -1.75
CA TYR A 162 -10.56 1.96 -2.74
C TYR A 162 -11.35 1.21 -3.80
N ALA A 163 -11.03 1.44 -5.08
CA ALA A 163 -11.48 0.62 -6.19
C ALA A 163 -10.39 -0.36 -6.57
N VAL A 164 -10.74 -1.63 -6.58
CA VAL A 164 -9.89 -2.71 -7.06
C VAL A 164 -10.62 -3.41 -8.21
N PRO A 165 -10.23 -3.19 -9.48
CA PRO A 165 -10.75 -3.94 -10.60
C PRO A 165 -10.23 -5.37 -10.52
N MET A 166 -11.10 -6.29 -10.91
CA MET A 166 -10.85 -7.71 -10.99
C MET A 166 -11.37 -8.20 -12.35
N PRO A 167 -10.72 -9.18 -12.99
CA PRO A 167 -11.13 -9.60 -14.31
C PRO A 167 -12.44 -10.39 -14.22
N ASP A 168 -13.29 -10.28 -15.25
CA ASP A 168 -14.39 -11.22 -15.42
C ASP A 168 -13.87 -12.63 -15.72
N PRO A 169 -14.58 -13.70 -15.31
CA PRO A 169 -14.11 -15.09 -15.52
C PRO A 169 -13.89 -15.45 -17.00
N GLY A 170 -14.58 -14.77 -17.92
CA GLY A 170 -14.50 -15.02 -19.35
C GLY A 170 -13.29 -14.39 -20.05
N ILE A 171 -12.48 -13.60 -19.34
CA ILE A 171 -11.29 -12.96 -19.91
C ILE A 171 -10.15 -13.97 -20.04
N SER A 172 -9.44 -13.91 -21.16
CA SER A 172 -8.25 -14.74 -21.38
C SER A 172 -7.08 -14.23 -20.50
N ALA A 173 -6.24 -15.15 -20.01
CA ALA A 173 -5.20 -14.84 -19.03
C ALA A 173 -4.21 -13.77 -19.52
N ASP A 174 -3.87 -13.77 -20.81
CA ASP A 174 -2.99 -12.80 -21.46
C ASP A 174 -3.54 -11.37 -21.45
N LYS A 175 -4.87 -11.21 -21.43
CA LYS A 175 -5.54 -9.90 -21.46
C LYS A 175 -5.84 -9.31 -20.09
N VAL A 176 -5.70 -10.10 -19.02
CA VAL A 176 -6.09 -9.68 -17.66
C VAL A 176 -5.45 -8.35 -17.26
N LEU A 177 -4.12 -8.23 -17.35
CA LEU A 177 -3.43 -7.03 -16.88
C LEU A 177 -3.82 -5.79 -17.68
N GLU A 178 -4.03 -5.93 -18.99
CA GLU A 178 -4.48 -4.84 -19.85
C GLU A 178 -5.92 -4.42 -19.48
N THR A 179 -6.83 -5.39 -19.36
CA THR A 179 -8.22 -5.16 -18.93
C THR A 179 -8.28 -4.43 -17.59
N LEU A 180 -7.47 -4.84 -16.61
CA LEU A 180 -7.45 -4.21 -15.28
C LEU A 180 -6.93 -2.76 -15.33
N ARG A 181 -5.89 -2.49 -16.13
CA ARG A 181 -5.37 -1.13 -16.34
C ARG A 181 -6.39 -0.24 -17.01
N ASN A 182 -7.07 -0.74 -18.05
CA ASN A 182 -8.12 -0.02 -18.74
C ASN A 182 -9.29 0.32 -17.80
N ALA A 183 -9.68 -0.62 -16.93
CA ALA A 183 -10.70 -0.39 -15.91
C ALA A 183 -10.30 0.74 -14.94
N ILE A 184 -9.04 0.79 -14.48
CA ILE A 184 -8.55 1.91 -13.66
C ILE A 184 -8.63 3.23 -14.43
N THR A 185 -8.18 3.27 -15.67
CA THR A 185 -8.22 4.48 -16.50
C THR A 185 -9.65 5.01 -16.63
N VAL A 186 -10.62 4.13 -16.89
CA VAL A 186 -12.03 4.50 -17.00
C VAL A 186 -12.58 5.01 -15.66
N LEU A 187 -12.25 4.36 -14.54
CA LEU A 187 -12.65 4.82 -13.20
C LEU A 187 -12.08 6.20 -12.85
N LEU A 188 -10.84 6.49 -13.26
CA LEU A 188 -10.20 7.78 -13.02
C LEU A 188 -10.72 8.87 -13.95
N ALA A 189 -11.03 8.53 -15.20
CA ALA A 189 -11.62 9.44 -16.18
C ALA A 189 -13.08 9.81 -15.87
N SER A 190 -13.82 8.91 -15.23
CA SER A 190 -15.24 9.11 -14.86
C SER A 190 -15.44 10.00 -13.63
N ARG A 191 -14.41 10.71 -13.16
CA ARG A 191 -14.51 11.61 -12.00
C ARG A 191 -15.20 12.92 -12.40
N PRO A 192 -16.31 13.31 -11.76
CA PRO A 192 -16.79 14.68 -11.87
C PRO A 192 -15.76 15.62 -11.21
N ASN A 193 -15.45 16.73 -11.89
CA ASN A 193 -14.64 17.83 -11.34
C ASN A 193 -15.28 18.42 -10.09
#